data_AF-A0A2E6EMF2-F1
#
_entry.id   AF-A0A2E6EMF2-F1
#
_cell.length_a   1.000
_cell.length_b   1.000
_cell.length_c   1.000
_cell.angle_alpha   90.00
_cell.angle_beta   90.00
_cell.angle_gamma   90.00
#
_symmetry.space_group_name_H-M   'P 1'
#
loop_
_entity.id
_entity.type
_entity.pdbx_description
1 polymer ?
#
loop_
_entity_poly.entity_id
_entity_poly.type
_entity_poly.pdbx_seq_one_letter_code
_entity_poly.pdbx_strand_id
1 'polypeptide(L)'
;MEAFMMVDLALKLSAVVVTAFLCVSCAAEGGLSPDVESRITSLEQTLAEQQTANSGQADSVAALAAQVEQNSAVLTQLSEEVAALSGGVDLTELEAQVAANTMLLETLEPKGLATEDWVEAQGFVSGGDLDGLENTVASHTSSIASNSSAIASSTALVASNTATIAQNSIAIAANGTTSSANAADVAANAVAVLANSADIVTNAADIVTNAGAVATNASAIATNASAIASNAADVATNAGHISSNSGDISSNSGDISSNAGSIAGNALDIANNAAEISVLGDGIGLFGSPALWETSSVGAEGSYNQGRSGLLLITSDGAFYISQQINSGIESGIRAYVTFYVNNPSSSSVAVNWNFCRSDTSTVSVDGANVASPGDGDGQCSNDVSFTLSPGSHVIQITDFDSNNFIEGVGVRNAWIAANGLEVDYAGLENATGSAL
;
A
#
# COMPACT_ATOMS: atom_id res chain seq x y z
N MET A 1 23.77 178.48 -30.00
CA MET A 1 25.18 178.36 -30.43
C MET A 1 25.75 179.71 -30.89
N GLU A 2 25.15 180.39 -31.87
CA GLU A 2 25.64 181.69 -32.39
C GLU A 2 25.89 182.77 -31.31
N ALA A 3 25.00 182.90 -30.32
CA ALA A 3 25.13 183.92 -29.26
C ALA A 3 26.41 183.78 -28.41
N PHE A 4 26.97 182.58 -28.25
CA PHE A 4 28.19 182.36 -27.45
C PHE A 4 29.45 182.81 -28.18
N MET A 5 29.49 182.69 -29.51
CA MET A 5 30.68 183.00 -30.31
C MET A 5 30.96 184.51 -30.38
N MET A 6 29.93 185.35 -30.22
CA MET A 6 30.06 186.82 -30.12
C MET A 6 30.72 187.28 -28.81
N VAL A 7 30.56 186.53 -27.71
CA VAL A 7 31.02 186.95 -26.37
C VAL A 7 32.54 186.80 -26.21
N ASP A 8 33.12 185.71 -26.71
CA ASP A 8 34.58 185.50 -26.68
C ASP A 8 35.34 186.54 -27.52
N LEU A 9 34.79 186.93 -28.67
CA LEU A 9 35.38 187.96 -29.54
C LEU A 9 35.34 189.36 -28.89
N ALA A 10 34.27 189.69 -28.16
CA ALA A 10 34.15 190.96 -27.45
C ALA A 10 35.13 191.06 -26.26
N LEU A 11 35.33 189.96 -25.52
CA LEU A 11 36.23 189.92 -24.35
C LEU A 11 37.72 189.98 -24.72
N LYS A 12 38.13 189.40 -25.86
CA LYS A 12 39.53 189.51 -26.34
C LYS A 12 39.88 190.93 -26.82
N LEU A 13 38.90 191.71 -27.27
CA LEU A 13 39.12 193.06 -27.77
C LEU A 13 39.31 194.10 -26.63
N SER A 14 38.69 193.90 -25.46
CA SER A 14 38.79 194.86 -24.35
C SER A 14 40.16 194.84 -23.66
N ALA A 15 40.80 193.66 -23.54
CA ALA A 15 42.14 193.52 -22.96
C ALA A 15 43.19 194.38 -23.70
N VAL A 16 43.14 194.40 -25.04
CA VAL A 16 44.05 195.19 -25.88
C VAL A 16 43.85 196.70 -25.72
N VAL A 17 42.64 197.15 -25.40
CA VAL A 17 42.31 198.58 -25.25
C VAL A 17 42.78 199.13 -23.89
N VAL A 18 42.71 198.34 -22.82
CA VAL A 18 43.09 198.81 -21.47
C VAL A 18 44.59 199.05 -21.36
N THR A 19 45.44 198.16 -21.88
CA THR A 19 46.90 198.34 -21.88
C THR A 19 47.35 199.54 -22.75
N ALA A 20 46.55 199.91 -23.75
CA ALA A 20 46.88 201.00 -24.66
C ALA A 20 46.53 202.41 -24.14
N PHE A 21 45.60 202.56 -23.18
CA PHE A 21 45.00 203.87 -22.90
C PHE A 21 45.54 204.60 -21.66
N LEU A 22 46.07 203.90 -20.64
CA LEU A 22 46.56 204.54 -19.41
C LEU A 22 48.04 204.99 -19.46
N CYS A 23 48.64 204.98 -20.66
CA CYS A 23 49.98 205.53 -20.93
C CYS A 23 49.97 207.07 -21.17
N VAL A 24 48.79 207.72 -21.26
CA VAL A 24 48.65 209.05 -21.87
C VAL A 24 48.84 210.24 -20.90
N SER A 25 48.80 210.04 -19.58
CA SER A 25 48.79 211.17 -18.63
C SER A 25 49.39 210.89 -17.24
N CYS A 26 50.66 210.49 -17.18
CA CYS A 26 51.67 210.82 -16.14
C CYS A 26 53.02 210.17 -16.52
N ALA A 27 54.07 210.81 -17.03
CA ALA A 27 54.41 212.21 -17.33
C ALA A 27 54.95 213.09 -16.17
N ALA A 28 56.17 213.61 -16.40
CA ALA A 28 56.92 214.64 -15.65
C ALA A 28 57.34 214.36 -14.19
N GLU A 29 56.46 213.91 -13.29
CA GLU A 29 56.79 213.70 -11.87
C GLU A 29 56.08 212.47 -11.29
N GLY A 30 56.84 211.58 -10.64
CA GLY A 30 56.29 210.44 -9.87
C GLY A 30 55.79 209.26 -10.72
N GLY A 31 56.55 208.16 -10.73
CA GLY A 31 56.04 206.87 -11.21
C GLY A 31 54.92 206.33 -10.31
N LEU A 32 54.08 205.45 -10.85
CA LEU A 32 53.04 204.74 -10.10
C LEU A 32 53.66 204.02 -8.89
N SER A 33 52.98 204.04 -7.75
CA SER A 33 53.51 203.37 -6.56
C SER A 33 53.49 201.85 -6.72
N PRO A 34 54.38 201.10 -6.03
CA PRO A 34 54.36 199.64 -6.05
C PRO A 34 53.02 199.00 -5.62
N ASP A 35 52.19 199.74 -4.86
CA ASP A 35 50.81 199.32 -4.54
C ASP A 35 49.92 199.27 -5.78
N VAL A 36 50.04 200.25 -6.68
CA VAL A 36 49.23 200.31 -7.90
C VAL A 36 49.65 199.24 -8.90
N GLU A 37 50.96 199.01 -9.10
CA GLU A 37 51.44 197.92 -9.97
C GLU A 37 51.02 196.54 -9.43
N SER A 38 51.22 196.28 -8.13
CA SER A 38 50.76 195.04 -7.47
C SER A 38 49.25 194.81 -7.63
N ARG A 39 48.45 195.87 -7.51
CA ARG A 39 46.99 195.81 -7.72
C ARG A 39 46.61 195.58 -9.17
N ILE A 40 47.36 196.10 -10.15
CA ILE A 40 47.15 195.81 -11.57
C ILE A 40 47.42 194.31 -11.84
N THR A 41 48.56 193.78 -11.41
CA THR A 41 48.88 192.35 -11.59
C THR A 41 47.86 191.44 -10.88
N SER A 42 47.41 191.83 -9.69
CA SER A 42 46.35 191.11 -8.96
C SER A 42 45.00 191.14 -9.70
N LEU A 43 44.63 192.26 -10.32
CA LEU A 43 43.42 192.38 -11.14
C LEU A 43 43.52 191.60 -12.46
N GLU A 44 44.69 191.59 -13.11
CA GLU A 44 44.93 190.79 -14.32
C GLU A 44 44.83 189.28 -14.03
N GLN A 45 45.41 188.81 -12.91
CA GLN A 45 45.25 187.43 -12.46
C GLN A 45 43.78 187.11 -12.14
N THR A 46 43.09 187.98 -11.40
CA THR A 46 41.67 187.81 -11.06
C THR A 46 40.81 187.71 -12.33
N LEU A 47 41.09 188.55 -13.34
CA LEU A 47 40.37 188.53 -14.61
C LEU A 47 40.61 187.22 -15.38
N ALA A 48 41.85 186.71 -15.42
CA ALA A 48 42.17 185.43 -16.06
C ALA A 48 41.50 184.23 -15.36
N GLU A 49 41.45 184.23 -14.03
CA GLU A 49 40.71 183.23 -13.24
C GLU A 49 39.20 183.31 -13.54
N GLN A 50 38.63 184.51 -13.61
CA GLN A 50 37.22 184.75 -13.90
C GLN A 50 36.84 184.37 -15.35
N GLN A 51 37.75 184.55 -16.30
CA GLN A 51 37.57 184.16 -17.69
C GLN A 51 37.61 182.62 -17.86
N THR A 52 38.48 181.94 -17.09
CA THR A 52 38.50 180.48 -16.98
C THR A 52 37.23 179.93 -16.34
N ALA A 53 36.74 180.56 -15.27
CA ALA A 53 35.49 180.19 -14.60
C ALA A 53 34.27 180.36 -15.52
N ASN A 54 34.18 181.46 -16.28
CA ASN A 54 33.12 181.69 -17.25
C ASN A 54 33.14 180.66 -18.40
N SER A 55 34.33 180.21 -18.84
CA SER A 55 34.45 179.11 -19.81
C SER A 55 33.86 177.81 -19.23
N GLY A 56 34.23 177.44 -18.01
CA GLY A 56 33.68 176.23 -17.36
C GLY A 56 32.16 176.31 -17.11
N GLN A 57 31.62 177.50 -16.85
CA GLN A 57 30.18 177.72 -16.79
C GLN A 57 29.50 177.59 -18.17
N ALA A 58 30.14 178.05 -19.25
CA ALA A 58 29.65 177.89 -20.61
C ALA A 58 29.52 176.40 -20.99
N ASP A 59 30.56 175.60 -20.72
CA ASP A 59 30.57 174.16 -20.96
C ASP A 59 29.49 173.44 -20.11
N SER A 60 29.32 173.86 -18.85
CA SER A 60 28.26 173.33 -17.96
C SER A 60 26.86 173.64 -18.47
N VAL A 61 26.63 174.84 -19.02
CA VAL A 61 25.34 175.24 -19.62
C VAL A 61 25.07 174.48 -20.91
N ALA A 62 26.09 174.23 -21.75
CA ALA A 62 25.96 173.41 -22.96
C ALA A 62 25.59 171.96 -22.62
N ALA A 63 26.22 171.36 -21.61
CA ALA A 63 25.88 170.02 -21.12
C ALA A 63 24.44 169.95 -20.59
N LEU A 64 23.99 170.96 -19.83
CA LEU A 64 22.63 171.01 -19.29
C LEU A 64 21.57 171.16 -20.40
N ALA A 65 21.86 171.94 -21.45
CA ALA A 65 20.96 172.07 -22.61
C ALA A 65 20.77 170.73 -23.35
N ALA A 66 21.86 169.97 -23.56
CA ALA A 66 21.78 168.64 -24.17
C ALA A 66 20.96 167.65 -23.31
N GLN A 67 21.08 167.72 -21.98
CA GLN A 67 20.29 166.88 -21.08
C GLN A 67 18.79 167.20 -21.12
N VAL A 68 18.43 168.48 -21.27
CA VAL A 68 17.02 168.92 -21.41
C VAL A 68 16.41 168.41 -22.72
N GLU A 69 17.16 168.47 -23.83
CA GLU A 69 16.74 167.93 -25.11
C GLU A 69 16.50 166.41 -25.04
N GLN A 70 17.41 165.68 -24.38
CA GLN A 70 17.30 164.23 -24.17
C GLN A 70 16.08 163.87 -23.30
N ASN A 71 15.80 164.63 -22.24
CA ASN A 71 14.64 164.40 -21.36
C ASN A 71 13.30 164.68 -22.07
N SER A 72 13.26 165.65 -22.99
CA SER A 72 12.07 165.96 -23.80
C SER A 72 11.69 164.80 -24.73
N ALA A 73 12.69 164.16 -25.36
CA ALA A 73 12.48 162.96 -26.18
C ALA A 73 11.90 161.79 -25.37
N VAL A 74 12.45 161.52 -24.16
CA VAL A 74 11.94 160.45 -23.28
C VAL A 74 10.49 160.69 -22.85
N LEU A 75 10.12 161.93 -22.50
CA LEU A 75 8.73 162.26 -22.14
C LEU A 75 7.75 162.06 -23.32
N THR A 76 8.20 162.28 -24.55
CA THR A 76 7.39 162.08 -25.75
C THR A 76 7.13 160.59 -25.97
N GLN A 77 8.18 159.76 -25.90
CA GLN A 77 8.04 158.30 -26.01
C GLN A 77 7.16 157.71 -24.89
N LEU A 78 7.33 158.17 -23.64
CA LEU A 78 6.53 157.71 -22.51
C LEU A 78 5.03 158.09 -22.67
N SER A 79 4.75 159.23 -23.30
CA SER A 79 3.38 159.64 -23.65
C SER A 79 2.75 158.72 -24.70
N GLU A 80 3.52 158.24 -25.69
CA GLU A 80 3.05 157.30 -26.70
C GLU A 80 2.81 155.89 -26.11
N GLU A 81 3.72 155.42 -25.24
CA GLU A 81 3.57 154.13 -24.54
C GLU A 81 2.36 154.11 -23.59
N VAL A 82 2.09 155.20 -22.86
CA VAL A 82 0.89 155.34 -22.01
C VAL A 82 -0.40 155.43 -22.84
N ALA A 83 -0.35 156.07 -24.01
CA ALA A 83 -1.49 156.08 -24.94
C ALA A 83 -1.81 154.67 -25.47
N ALA A 84 -0.78 153.85 -25.76
CA ALA A 84 -0.97 152.47 -26.19
C ALA A 84 -1.56 151.58 -25.07
N LEU A 85 -1.14 151.79 -23.81
CA LEU A 85 -1.64 151.03 -22.66
C LEU A 85 -3.06 151.44 -22.21
N SER A 86 -3.50 152.67 -22.52
CA SER A 86 -4.83 153.17 -22.13
C SER A 86 -5.95 152.85 -23.14
N GLY A 87 -5.64 152.20 -24.26
CA GLY A 87 -6.64 151.71 -25.23
C GLY A 87 -7.56 150.59 -24.71
N GLY A 88 -7.18 149.94 -23.61
CA GLY A 88 -7.91 148.81 -23.02
C GLY A 88 -7.65 147.48 -23.74
N VAL A 89 -7.71 146.38 -22.99
CA VAL A 89 -7.77 145.03 -23.59
C VAL A 89 -9.24 144.73 -23.87
N ASP A 90 -9.58 144.46 -25.12
CA ASP A 90 -10.93 144.00 -25.47
C ASP A 90 -11.12 142.57 -24.94
N LEU A 91 -11.95 142.44 -23.91
CA LEU A 91 -12.31 141.18 -23.27
C LEU A 91 -13.73 140.72 -23.65
N THR A 92 -14.43 141.42 -24.54
CA THR A 92 -15.86 141.18 -24.82
C THR A 92 -16.14 139.76 -25.33
N GLU A 93 -15.22 139.18 -26.12
CA GLU A 93 -15.32 137.79 -26.58
C GLU A 93 -15.12 136.77 -25.44
N LEU A 94 -14.23 137.07 -24.48
CA LEU A 94 -14.02 136.22 -23.29
C LEU A 94 -15.23 136.31 -22.34
N GLU A 95 -15.77 137.51 -22.13
CA GLU A 95 -16.98 137.73 -21.33
C GLU A 95 -18.20 137.04 -21.95
N ALA A 96 -18.36 137.10 -23.28
CA ALA A 96 -19.39 136.37 -24.00
C ALA A 96 -19.21 134.84 -23.89
N GLN A 97 -17.98 134.33 -23.99
CA GLN A 97 -17.69 132.91 -23.86
C GLN A 97 -17.93 132.39 -22.44
N VAL A 98 -17.60 133.17 -21.41
CA VAL A 98 -17.91 132.85 -20.00
C VAL A 98 -19.42 132.85 -19.78
N ALA A 99 -20.15 133.87 -20.25
CA ALA A 99 -21.61 133.91 -20.13
C ALA A 99 -22.29 132.70 -20.83
N ALA A 100 -21.83 132.34 -22.04
CA ALA A 100 -22.32 131.16 -22.75
C ALA A 100 -22.04 129.86 -21.99
N ASN A 101 -20.85 129.70 -21.41
CA ASN A 101 -20.50 128.52 -20.62
C ASN A 101 -21.28 128.45 -19.29
N THR A 102 -21.54 129.59 -18.63
CA THR A 102 -22.39 129.66 -17.43
C THR A 102 -23.82 129.21 -17.74
N MET A 103 -24.44 129.72 -18.81
CA MET A 103 -25.76 129.26 -19.24
C MET A 103 -25.75 127.77 -19.62
N LEU A 104 -24.68 127.28 -20.26
CA LEU A 104 -24.57 125.86 -20.58
C LEU A 104 -24.56 125.01 -19.29
N LEU A 105 -23.80 125.44 -18.27
CA LEU A 105 -23.77 124.79 -16.96
C LEU A 105 -25.16 124.77 -16.30
N GLU A 106 -25.84 125.92 -16.24
CA GLU A 106 -27.20 126.06 -15.69
C GLU A 106 -28.24 125.18 -16.42
N THR A 107 -28.01 124.84 -17.71
CA THR A 107 -28.89 123.91 -18.45
C THR A 107 -28.48 122.43 -18.35
N LEU A 108 -27.31 122.11 -17.79
CA LEU A 108 -26.79 120.75 -17.64
C LEU A 108 -26.92 120.24 -16.20
N GLU A 109 -26.71 121.11 -15.22
CA GLU A 109 -26.79 120.77 -13.79
C GLU A 109 -28.19 120.23 -13.38
N PRO A 110 -29.33 120.81 -13.81
CA PRO A 110 -30.66 120.26 -13.50
C PRO A 110 -31.00 118.98 -14.27
N LYS A 111 -30.22 118.60 -15.28
CA LYS A 111 -30.45 117.36 -16.05
C LYS A 111 -29.86 116.13 -15.36
N GLY A 112 -29.10 116.29 -14.27
CA GLY A 112 -28.56 115.17 -13.49
C GLY A 112 -27.68 114.22 -14.31
N LEU A 113 -27.02 114.70 -15.37
CA LEU A 113 -26.21 113.86 -16.26
C LEU A 113 -25.03 113.25 -15.48
N ALA A 114 -25.19 111.99 -15.05
CA ALA A 114 -24.36 111.18 -14.12
C ALA A 114 -24.91 110.96 -12.69
N THR A 115 -26.16 111.32 -12.38
CA THR A 115 -26.88 110.82 -11.19
C THR A 115 -27.54 109.47 -11.47
N GLU A 116 -27.81 108.71 -10.41
CA GLU A 116 -28.48 107.40 -10.46
C GLU A 116 -29.87 107.53 -11.13
N ASP A 117 -30.65 108.52 -10.69
CA ASP A 117 -31.95 108.92 -11.26
C ASP A 117 -31.91 109.14 -12.79
N TRP A 118 -30.83 109.71 -13.34
CA TRP A 118 -30.74 109.95 -14.78
C TRP A 118 -30.55 108.65 -15.57
N VAL A 119 -29.79 107.70 -15.04
CA VAL A 119 -29.56 106.39 -15.67
C VAL A 119 -30.85 105.57 -15.69
N GLU A 120 -31.62 105.59 -14.59
CA GLU A 120 -32.96 104.99 -14.54
C GLU A 120 -33.93 105.68 -15.52
N ALA A 121 -33.93 107.01 -15.58
CA ALA A 121 -34.79 107.78 -16.47
C ALA A 121 -34.51 107.57 -17.98
N GLN A 122 -33.31 107.12 -18.36
CA GLN A 122 -33.00 106.70 -19.73
C GLN A 122 -33.47 105.27 -20.04
N GLY A 123 -33.90 104.48 -19.05
CA GLY A 123 -34.34 103.09 -19.23
C GLY A 123 -33.22 102.10 -19.56
N PHE A 124 -31.97 102.41 -19.22
CA PHE A 124 -30.84 101.48 -19.40
C PHE A 124 -30.84 100.34 -18.36
N VAL A 125 -31.40 100.61 -17.18
CA VAL A 125 -31.74 99.65 -16.12
C VAL A 125 -32.88 100.27 -15.32
N SER A 126 -33.88 99.48 -14.96
CA SER A 126 -34.78 99.83 -13.85
C SER A 126 -34.23 99.23 -12.55
N GLY A 127 -34.50 99.84 -11.39
CA GLY A 127 -34.16 99.21 -10.09
C GLY A 127 -34.66 97.77 -9.96
N GLY A 128 -35.80 97.44 -10.60
CA GLY A 128 -36.35 96.08 -10.66
C GLY A 128 -35.50 95.07 -11.45
N ASP A 129 -34.66 95.51 -12.39
CA ASP A 129 -33.74 94.62 -13.12
C ASP A 129 -32.54 94.24 -12.24
N LEU A 130 -32.05 95.18 -11.43
CA LEU A 130 -31.02 94.95 -10.42
C LEU A 130 -31.53 94.06 -9.29
N ASP A 131 -32.71 94.37 -8.73
CA ASP A 131 -33.38 93.52 -7.74
C ASP A 131 -33.63 92.10 -8.29
N GLY A 132 -34.07 91.98 -9.54
CA GLY A 132 -34.30 90.70 -10.21
C GLY A 132 -33.01 89.87 -10.37
N LEU A 133 -31.90 90.53 -10.71
CA LEU A 133 -30.58 89.90 -10.79
C LEU A 133 -30.09 89.48 -9.40
N GLU A 134 -30.21 90.33 -8.38
CA GLU A 134 -29.78 90.02 -7.01
C GLU A 134 -30.56 88.83 -6.44
N ASN A 135 -31.88 88.81 -6.60
CA ASN A 135 -32.73 87.67 -6.22
C ASN A 135 -32.33 86.38 -6.96
N THR A 136 -31.98 86.47 -8.24
CA THR A 136 -31.48 85.33 -9.04
C THR A 136 -30.13 84.83 -8.52
N VAL A 137 -29.20 85.73 -8.20
CA VAL A 137 -27.89 85.41 -7.62
C VAL A 137 -28.04 84.77 -6.23
N ALA A 138 -28.94 85.27 -5.39
CA ALA A 138 -29.24 84.68 -4.07
C ALA A 138 -29.83 83.27 -4.19
N SER A 139 -30.74 83.05 -5.14
CA SER A 139 -31.33 81.74 -5.44
C SER A 139 -30.29 80.74 -5.96
N HIS A 140 -29.43 81.17 -6.89
CA HIS A 140 -28.31 80.35 -7.38
C HIS A 140 -27.31 80.04 -6.26
N THR A 141 -26.98 81.00 -5.39
CA THR A 141 -26.10 80.80 -4.23
C THR A 141 -26.66 79.73 -3.28
N SER A 142 -27.95 79.80 -2.98
CA SER A 142 -28.65 78.79 -2.16
C SER A 142 -28.63 77.40 -2.83
N SER A 143 -28.89 77.34 -4.14
CA SER A 143 -28.87 76.11 -4.93
C SER A 143 -27.47 75.47 -4.99
N ILE A 144 -26.42 76.29 -5.13
CA ILE A 144 -25.01 75.85 -5.09
C ILE A 144 -24.67 75.29 -3.70
N ALA A 145 -25.10 75.93 -2.62
CA ALA A 145 -24.90 75.41 -1.26
C ALA A 145 -25.59 74.06 -1.03
N SER A 146 -26.84 73.90 -1.49
CA SER A 146 -27.56 72.63 -1.44
C SER A 146 -26.88 71.53 -2.27
N ASN A 147 -26.45 71.84 -3.49
CA ASN A 147 -25.72 70.89 -4.35
C ASN A 147 -24.37 70.51 -3.74
N SER A 148 -23.64 71.44 -3.14
CA SER A 148 -22.38 71.17 -2.43
C SER A 148 -22.59 70.17 -1.27
N SER A 149 -23.68 70.34 -0.51
CA SER A 149 -24.06 69.44 0.58
C SER A 149 -24.49 68.04 0.09
N ALA A 150 -25.18 67.97 -1.05
CA ALA A 150 -25.57 66.72 -1.70
C ALA A 150 -24.35 65.97 -2.28
N ILE A 151 -23.38 66.70 -2.85
CA ILE A 151 -22.10 66.15 -3.32
C ILE A 151 -21.30 65.58 -2.15
N ALA A 152 -21.15 66.34 -1.04
CA ALA A 152 -20.47 65.86 0.16
C ALA A 152 -21.11 64.57 0.72
N SER A 153 -22.44 64.51 0.75
CA SER A 153 -23.19 63.30 1.18
C SER A 153 -22.96 62.12 0.23
N SER A 154 -22.97 62.37 -1.08
CA SER A 154 -22.68 61.35 -2.11
C SER A 154 -21.24 60.82 -2.00
N THR A 155 -20.27 61.70 -1.74
CA THR A 155 -18.87 61.33 -1.49
C THR A 155 -18.73 60.41 -0.27
N ALA A 156 -19.45 60.71 0.82
CA ALA A 156 -19.46 59.85 2.01
C ALA A 156 -20.09 58.46 1.74
N LEU A 157 -21.18 58.40 0.95
CA LEU A 157 -21.80 57.13 0.53
C LEU A 157 -20.88 56.31 -0.37
N VAL A 158 -20.17 56.94 -1.32
CA VAL A 158 -19.18 56.27 -2.17
C VAL A 158 -18.02 55.71 -1.35
N ALA A 159 -17.52 56.45 -0.37
CA ALA A 159 -16.49 55.95 0.55
C ALA A 159 -16.98 54.74 1.37
N SER A 160 -18.21 54.78 1.90
CA SER A 160 -18.82 53.67 2.63
C SER A 160 -19.02 52.42 1.76
N ASN A 161 -19.53 52.59 0.53
CA ASN A 161 -19.67 51.51 -0.44
C ASN A 161 -18.31 50.89 -0.81
N THR A 162 -17.28 51.73 -0.96
CA THR A 162 -15.90 51.28 -1.24
C THR A 162 -15.35 50.40 -0.12
N ALA A 163 -15.57 50.79 1.15
CA ALA A 163 -15.19 49.99 2.31
C ALA A 163 -15.96 48.66 2.40
N THR A 164 -17.27 48.67 2.10
CA THR A 164 -18.10 47.45 2.05
C THR A 164 -17.65 46.50 0.93
N ILE A 165 -17.32 47.02 -0.26
CA ILE A 165 -16.78 46.22 -1.37
C ILE A 165 -15.44 45.57 -0.99
N ALA A 166 -14.55 46.32 -0.30
CA ALA A 166 -13.29 45.77 0.18
C ALA A 166 -13.50 44.62 1.19
N GLN A 167 -14.43 44.77 2.15
CA GLN A 167 -14.77 43.69 3.09
C GLN A 167 -15.37 42.47 2.38
N ASN A 168 -16.29 42.69 1.42
CA ASN A 168 -16.87 41.60 0.64
C ASN A 168 -15.81 40.85 -0.17
N SER A 169 -14.82 41.55 -0.74
CA SER A 169 -13.68 40.94 -1.44
C SER A 169 -12.86 40.02 -0.53
N ILE A 170 -12.60 40.45 0.71
CA ILE A 170 -11.92 39.64 1.73
C ILE A 170 -12.76 38.40 2.10
N ALA A 171 -14.07 38.57 2.31
CA ALA A 171 -14.97 37.46 2.64
C ALA A 171 -15.08 36.42 1.50
N ILE A 172 -15.11 36.88 0.24
CA ILE A 172 -15.11 36.00 -0.95
C ILE A 172 -13.80 35.20 -1.02
N ALA A 173 -12.65 35.84 -0.78
CA ALA A 173 -11.35 35.16 -0.74
C ALA A 173 -11.28 34.10 0.38
N ALA A 174 -11.79 34.42 1.59
CA ALA A 174 -11.88 33.47 2.68
C ALA A 174 -12.78 32.26 2.35
N ASN A 175 -13.96 32.50 1.76
CA ASN A 175 -14.86 31.44 1.30
C ASN A 175 -14.21 30.55 0.22
N GLY A 176 -13.38 31.13 -0.68
CA GLY A 176 -12.60 30.36 -1.65
C GLY A 176 -11.61 29.39 -1.00
N THR A 177 -10.91 29.84 0.04
CA THR A 177 -10.01 28.99 0.85
C THR A 177 -10.78 27.88 1.56
N THR A 178 -11.90 28.19 2.23
CA THR A 178 -12.74 27.18 2.91
C THR A 178 -13.33 26.17 1.93
N SER A 179 -13.82 26.60 0.77
CA SER A 179 -14.32 25.71 -0.28
C SER A 179 -13.24 24.75 -0.79
N SER A 180 -12.00 25.25 -0.92
CA SER A 180 -10.85 24.43 -1.35
C SER A 180 -10.47 23.38 -0.29
N ALA A 181 -10.51 23.74 1.00
CA ALA A 181 -10.29 22.80 2.10
C ALA A 181 -11.38 21.72 2.13
N ASN A 182 -12.66 22.11 2.07
CA ASN A 182 -13.79 21.19 2.01
C ASN A 182 -13.69 20.21 0.82
N ALA A 183 -13.22 20.66 -0.34
CA ALA A 183 -13.00 19.80 -1.51
C ALA A 183 -11.90 18.75 -1.26
N ALA A 184 -10.82 19.12 -0.55
CA ALA A 184 -9.78 18.18 -0.14
C ALA A 184 -10.29 17.15 0.89
N ASP A 185 -11.06 17.59 1.89
CA ASP A 185 -11.67 16.71 2.89
C ASP A 185 -12.67 15.73 2.27
N VAL A 186 -13.48 16.17 1.29
CA VAL A 186 -14.38 15.30 0.52
C VAL A 186 -13.59 14.27 -0.29
N ALA A 187 -12.48 14.65 -0.92
CA ALA A 187 -11.62 13.73 -1.64
C ALA A 187 -10.96 12.68 -0.70
N ALA A 188 -10.47 13.11 0.46
CA ALA A 188 -9.92 12.21 1.48
C ALA A 188 -10.97 11.22 2.01
N ASN A 189 -12.19 11.69 2.29
CA ASN A 189 -13.31 10.85 2.70
C ASN A 189 -13.71 9.84 1.61
N ALA A 190 -13.70 10.24 0.32
CA ALA A 190 -13.96 9.32 -0.78
C ALA A 190 -12.94 8.17 -0.85
N VAL A 191 -11.64 8.46 -0.63
CA VAL A 191 -10.60 7.44 -0.54
C VAL A 191 -10.80 6.52 0.68
N ALA A 192 -11.13 7.07 1.85
CA ALA A 192 -11.40 6.30 3.06
C ALA A 192 -12.63 5.37 2.92
N VAL A 193 -13.69 5.83 2.24
CA VAL A 193 -14.87 5.02 1.94
C VAL A 193 -14.53 3.86 0.99
N LEU A 194 -13.68 4.09 -0.02
CA LEU A 194 -13.22 3.02 -0.91
C LEU A 194 -12.37 1.97 -0.17
N ALA A 195 -11.48 2.39 0.73
CA ALA A 195 -10.70 1.49 1.57
C ALA A 195 -11.61 0.62 2.47
N ASN A 196 -12.51 1.25 3.23
CA ASN A 196 -13.48 0.53 4.07
C ASN A 196 -14.34 -0.45 3.26
N SER A 197 -14.71 -0.10 2.03
CA SER A 197 -15.47 -0.99 1.13
C SER A 197 -14.67 -2.24 0.75
N ALA A 198 -13.36 -2.10 0.49
CA ALA A 198 -12.47 -3.24 0.21
C ALA A 198 -12.27 -4.13 1.45
N ASP A 199 -12.13 -3.53 2.63
CA ASP A 199 -12.01 -4.27 3.91
C ASP A 199 -13.30 -5.04 4.21
N ILE A 200 -14.48 -4.47 3.95
CA ILE A 200 -15.78 -5.16 4.09
C ILE A 200 -15.87 -6.38 3.15
N VAL A 201 -15.42 -6.25 1.90
CA VAL A 201 -15.38 -7.39 0.95
C VAL A 201 -14.44 -8.49 1.43
N THR A 202 -13.27 -8.13 1.96
CA THR A 202 -12.30 -9.07 2.52
C THR A 202 -12.88 -9.82 3.73
N ASN A 203 -13.42 -9.09 4.70
CA ASN A 203 -14.07 -9.66 5.88
C ASN A 203 -15.24 -10.59 5.52
N ALA A 204 -16.02 -10.26 4.48
CA ALA A 204 -17.10 -11.13 3.99
C ALA A 204 -16.58 -12.46 3.43
N ALA A 205 -15.45 -12.45 2.70
CA ALA A 205 -14.81 -13.67 2.21
C ALA A 205 -14.22 -14.53 3.34
N ASP A 206 -13.63 -13.90 4.36
CA ASP A 206 -13.12 -14.58 5.55
C ASP A 206 -14.24 -15.22 6.37
N ILE A 207 -15.39 -14.56 6.51
CA ILE A 207 -16.59 -15.13 7.16
C ILE A 207 -17.08 -16.38 6.41
N VAL A 208 -17.14 -16.36 5.07
CA VAL A 208 -17.52 -17.53 4.26
C VAL A 208 -16.52 -18.67 4.44
N THR A 209 -15.22 -18.37 4.45
CA THR A 209 -14.15 -19.36 4.66
C THR A 209 -14.26 -20.01 6.04
N ASN A 210 -14.44 -19.20 7.09
CA ASN A 210 -14.63 -19.68 8.46
C ASN A 210 -15.90 -20.52 8.62
N ALA A 211 -17.01 -20.16 7.96
CA ALA A 211 -18.23 -20.96 7.96
C ALA A 211 -18.00 -22.35 7.33
N GLY A 212 -17.25 -22.44 6.24
CA GLY A 212 -16.85 -23.71 5.62
C GLY A 212 -15.96 -24.57 6.52
N ALA A 213 -15.01 -23.96 7.23
CA ALA A 213 -14.16 -24.65 8.21
C ALA A 213 -14.98 -25.19 9.40
N VAL A 214 -15.92 -24.40 9.92
CA VAL A 214 -16.85 -24.83 11.00
C VAL A 214 -17.72 -26.00 10.56
N ALA A 215 -18.29 -25.95 9.35
CA ALA A 215 -19.08 -27.06 8.80
C ALA A 215 -18.26 -28.35 8.64
N THR A 216 -17.01 -28.22 8.18
CA THR A 216 -16.06 -29.35 8.06
C THR A 216 -15.76 -29.97 9.43
N ASN A 217 -15.47 -29.14 10.44
CA ASN A 217 -15.21 -29.61 11.81
C ASN A 217 -16.44 -30.29 12.42
N ALA A 218 -17.66 -29.77 12.19
CA ALA A 218 -18.89 -30.39 12.67
C ALA A 218 -19.10 -31.80 12.07
N SER A 219 -18.81 -31.98 10.78
CA SER A 219 -18.86 -33.29 10.11
C SER A 219 -17.84 -34.29 10.67
N ALA A 220 -16.61 -33.83 10.92
CA ALA A 220 -15.56 -34.64 11.55
C ALA A 220 -15.94 -35.06 12.99
N ILE A 221 -16.53 -34.15 13.77
CA ILE A 221 -17.03 -34.45 15.13
C ILE A 221 -18.15 -35.50 15.08
N ALA A 222 -19.10 -35.37 14.15
CA ALA A 222 -20.18 -36.37 13.99
C ALA A 222 -19.62 -37.75 13.60
N THR A 223 -18.64 -37.79 12.70
CA THR A 223 -17.95 -39.03 12.30
C THR A 223 -17.24 -39.69 13.48
N ASN A 224 -16.49 -38.92 14.27
CA ASN A 224 -15.81 -39.41 15.47
C ASN A 224 -16.80 -39.92 16.54
N ALA A 225 -17.94 -39.23 16.73
CA ALA A 225 -18.99 -39.66 17.65
C ALA A 225 -19.60 -41.02 17.23
N SER A 226 -19.83 -41.23 15.93
CA SER A 226 -20.29 -42.53 15.40
C SER A 226 -19.25 -43.64 15.59
N ALA A 227 -17.96 -43.36 15.36
CA ALA A 227 -16.89 -44.33 15.59
C ALA A 227 -16.75 -44.71 17.08
N ILE A 228 -16.86 -43.73 17.99
CA ILE A 228 -16.87 -43.97 19.45
C ILE A 228 -18.06 -44.86 19.85
N ALA A 229 -19.25 -44.62 19.28
CA ALA A 229 -20.43 -45.44 19.55
C ALA A 229 -20.25 -46.90 19.06
N SER A 230 -19.64 -47.11 17.89
CA SER A 230 -19.30 -48.46 17.40
C SER A 230 -18.34 -49.17 18.35
N ASN A 231 -17.22 -48.52 18.70
CA ASN A 231 -16.23 -49.08 19.61
C ASN A 231 -16.83 -49.44 20.99
N ALA A 232 -17.79 -48.65 21.49
CA ALA A 232 -18.50 -48.95 22.73
C ALA A 232 -19.37 -50.22 22.63
N ALA A 233 -20.02 -50.46 21.48
CA ALA A 233 -20.78 -51.68 21.22
C ALA A 233 -19.87 -52.91 21.07
N ASP A 234 -18.71 -52.76 20.41
CA ASP A 234 -17.71 -53.82 20.28
C ASP A 234 -17.11 -54.21 21.64
N VAL A 235 -16.81 -53.22 22.50
CA VAL A 235 -16.37 -53.45 23.88
C VAL A 235 -17.44 -54.17 24.71
N ALA A 236 -18.71 -53.78 24.59
CA ALA A 236 -19.81 -54.46 25.27
C ALA A 236 -19.99 -55.92 24.82
N THR A 237 -19.85 -56.17 23.51
CA THR A 237 -19.89 -57.52 22.92
C THR A 237 -18.75 -58.39 23.45
N ASN A 238 -17.52 -57.86 23.46
CA ASN A 238 -16.35 -58.56 24.00
C ASN A 238 -16.49 -58.85 25.50
N ALA A 239 -17.06 -57.93 26.29
CA ALA A 239 -17.37 -58.18 27.70
C ALA A 239 -18.37 -59.34 27.89
N GLY A 240 -19.38 -59.44 27.01
CA GLY A 240 -20.29 -60.58 26.96
C GLY A 240 -19.58 -61.91 26.67
N HIS A 241 -18.73 -61.95 25.65
CA HIS A 241 -17.93 -63.14 25.33
C HIS A 241 -17.00 -63.56 26.48
N ILE A 242 -16.33 -62.61 27.13
CA ILE A 242 -15.49 -62.88 28.31
C ILE A 242 -16.32 -63.48 29.45
N SER A 243 -17.53 -62.97 29.69
CA SER A 243 -18.44 -63.51 30.70
C SER A 243 -18.89 -64.94 30.38
N SER A 244 -19.23 -65.24 29.13
CA SER A 244 -19.56 -66.59 28.67
C SER A 244 -18.40 -67.57 28.85
N ASN A 245 -17.20 -67.22 28.37
CA ASN A 245 -16.01 -68.06 28.53
C ASN A 245 -15.69 -68.33 30.01
N SER A 246 -15.91 -67.36 30.90
CA SER A 246 -15.74 -67.54 32.36
C SER A 246 -16.72 -68.58 32.93
N GLY A 247 -17.96 -68.60 32.42
CA GLY A 247 -18.96 -69.62 32.74
C GLY A 247 -18.55 -71.02 32.24
N ASP A 248 -18.09 -71.12 31.00
CA ASP A 248 -17.64 -72.39 30.40
C ASP A 248 -16.42 -72.96 31.13
N ILE A 249 -15.44 -72.12 31.48
CA ILE A 249 -14.29 -72.51 32.31
C ILE A 249 -14.74 -73.02 33.68
N SER A 250 -15.73 -72.37 34.30
CA SER A 250 -16.27 -72.78 35.60
C SER A 250 -16.98 -74.15 35.52
N SER A 251 -17.77 -74.37 34.46
CA SER A 251 -18.44 -75.65 34.19
C SER A 251 -17.44 -76.78 33.96
N ASN A 252 -16.46 -76.57 33.08
CA ASN A 252 -15.39 -77.53 32.81
C ASN A 252 -14.59 -77.89 34.09
N SER A 253 -14.35 -76.93 34.98
CA SER A 253 -13.70 -77.17 36.27
C SER A 253 -14.54 -78.08 37.18
N GLY A 254 -15.87 -77.93 37.16
CA GLY A 254 -16.82 -78.82 37.82
C GLY A 254 -16.80 -80.24 37.26
N ASP A 255 -16.84 -80.38 35.93
CA ASP A 255 -16.81 -81.68 35.25
C ASP A 255 -15.49 -82.43 35.49
N ILE A 256 -14.35 -81.72 35.44
CA ILE A 256 -13.03 -82.28 35.80
C ILE A 256 -13.03 -82.78 37.26
N SER A 257 -13.62 -82.02 38.18
CA SER A 257 -13.73 -82.41 39.60
C SER A 257 -14.62 -83.64 39.81
N SER A 258 -15.73 -83.73 39.07
CA SER A 258 -16.62 -84.89 39.06
C SER A 258 -15.92 -86.15 38.52
N ASN A 259 -15.26 -86.02 37.37
CA ASN A 259 -14.48 -87.10 36.76
C ASN A 259 -13.36 -87.60 37.69
N ALA A 260 -12.64 -86.69 38.38
CA ALA A 260 -11.63 -87.06 39.36
C ALA A 260 -12.24 -87.87 40.53
N GLY A 261 -13.43 -87.50 41.00
CA GLY A 261 -14.19 -88.27 42.00
C GLY A 261 -14.60 -89.66 41.50
N SER A 262 -15.09 -89.77 40.26
CA SER A 262 -15.45 -91.06 39.65
C SER A 262 -14.24 -91.97 39.44
N ILE A 263 -13.09 -91.41 39.04
CA ILE A 263 -11.82 -92.16 38.92
C ILE A 263 -11.37 -92.69 40.29
N ALA A 264 -11.48 -91.88 41.35
CA ALA A 264 -11.18 -92.31 42.71
C ALA A 264 -12.12 -93.43 43.21
N GLY A 265 -13.41 -93.35 42.86
CA GLY A 265 -14.39 -94.43 43.11
C GLY A 265 -14.00 -95.73 42.41
N ASN A 266 -13.78 -95.69 41.09
CA ASN A 266 -13.36 -96.85 40.30
C ASN A 266 -12.06 -97.47 40.83
N ALA A 267 -11.12 -96.67 41.32
CA ALA A 267 -9.88 -97.17 41.91
C ALA A 267 -10.11 -97.93 43.23
N LEU A 268 -11.08 -97.51 44.05
CA LEU A 268 -11.51 -98.26 45.25
C LEU A 268 -12.21 -99.57 44.87
N ASP A 269 -13.10 -99.55 43.87
CA ASP A 269 -13.81 -100.74 43.41
C ASP A 269 -12.84 -101.79 42.82
N ILE A 270 -11.84 -101.35 42.06
CA ILE A 270 -10.76 -102.22 41.56
C ILE A 270 -9.95 -102.82 42.73
N ALA A 271 -9.63 -102.04 43.77
CA ALA A 271 -8.93 -102.53 44.95
C ALA A 271 -9.76 -103.56 45.75
N ASN A 272 -11.07 -103.32 45.89
CA ASN A 272 -12.00 -104.26 46.51
C ASN A 272 -12.09 -105.57 45.72
N ASN A 273 -12.32 -105.50 44.40
CA ASN A 273 -12.38 -106.66 43.52
C ASN A 273 -11.08 -107.48 43.57
N ALA A 274 -9.92 -106.81 43.59
CA ALA A 274 -8.62 -107.49 43.72
C ALA A 274 -8.48 -108.25 45.05
N ALA A 275 -8.99 -107.67 46.16
CA ALA A 275 -9.01 -108.35 47.45
C ALA A 275 -9.97 -109.56 47.47
N GLU A 276 -11.17 -109.43 46.88
CA GLU A 276 -12.14 -110.54 46.76
C GLU A 276 -11.58 -111.69 45.91
N ILE A 277 -10.94 -111.39 44.78
CA ILE A 277 -10.27 -112.38 43.92
C ILE A 277 -9.16 -113.12 44.69
N SER A 278 -8.38 -112.41 45.53
CA SER A 278 -7.36 -113.04 46.37
C SER A 278 -7.96 -114.08 47.32
N VAL A 279 -9.07 -113.72 48.00
CA VAL A 279 -9.78 -114.63 48.92
C VAL A 279 -10.37 -115.84 48.20
N LEU A 280 -10.90 -115.66 46.99
CA LEU A 280 -11.41 -116.77 46.17
C LEU A 280 -10.28 -117.70 45.70
N GLY A 281 -9.11 -117.17 45.34
CA GLY A 281 -7.92 -117.96 45.01
C GLY A 281 -7.46 -118.85 46.17
N ASP A 282 -7.35 -118.27 47.36
CA ASP A 282 -7.03 -119.01 48.59
C ASP A 282 -8.09 -120.08 48.92
N GLY A 283 -9.37 -119.78 48.69
CA GLY A 283 -10.48 -120.71 48.86
C GLY A 283 -10.43 -121.91 47.91
N ILE A 284 -10.08 -121.71 46.64
CA ILE A 284 -9.92 -122.80 45.65
C ILE A 284 -8.73 -123.70 46.03
N GLY A 285 -7.64 -123.11 46.54
CA GLY A 285 -6.49 -123.87 47.04
C GLY A 285 -6.79 -124.78 48.23
N LEU A 286 -7.81 -124.46 49.05
CA LEU A 286 -8.15 -125.21 50.27
C LEU A 286 -9.13 -126.38 50.04
N PHE A 287 -9.84 -126.42 48.90
CA PHE A 287 -10.81 -127.48 48.58
C PHE A 287 -10.51 -128.27 47.29
N GLY A 288 -9.39 -127.97 46.60
CA GLY A 288 -9.03 -128.54 45.30
C GLY A 288 -8.29 -129.89 45.33
N SER A 289 -9.01 -130.99 45.54
CA SER A 289 -8.58 -132.37 45.16
C SER A 289 -9.77 -133.34 45.16
N PRO A 290 -9.86 -134.36 44.28
CA PRO A 290 -8.97 -134.74 43.18
C PRO A 290 -9.70 -135.01 41.83
N ALA A 291 -8.92 -135.44 40.82
CA ALA A 291 -9.25 -136.21 39.62
C ALA A 291 -10.74 -136.49 39.25
N LEU A 292 -11.17 -136.02 38.07
CA LEU A 292 -12.08 -136.70 37.13
C LEU A 292 -12.27 -135.83 35.86
N TRP A 293 -12.17 -136.46 34.67
CA TRP A 293 -12.84 -136.19 33.37
C TRP A 293 -11.93 -136.59 32.20
N GLU A 294 -11.99 -137.88 31.83
CA GLU A 294 -11.84 -138.27 30.42
C GLU A 294 -13.21 -138.17 29.74
N THR A 295 -13.25 -137.74 28.47
CA THR A 295 -14.30 -138.15 27.53
C THR A 295 -13.65 -138.46 26.17
N SER A 296 -14.23 -139.43 25.45
CA SER A 296 -13.55 -140.13 24.36
C SER A 296 -14.32 -140.14 23.04
N SER A 297 -13.55 -140.28 21.95
CA SER A 297 -13.95 -140.72 20.60
C SER A 297 -14.76 -139.80 19.68
N VAL A 298 -14.15 -139.53 18.51
CA VAL A 298 -14.82 -139.56 17.19
C VAL A 298 -13.89 -140.36 16.24
N GLY A 299 -14.44 -141.31 15.46
CA GLY A 299 -13.66 -142.19 14.55
C GLY A 299 -13.12 -141.49 13.29
N ALA A 300 -12.02 -141.90 12.64
CA ALA A 300 -11.75 -143.18 11.95
C ALA A 300 -12.54 -143.32 10.63
N GLU A 301 -11.96 -143.50 9.43
CA GLU A 301 -10.59 -143.39 8.87
C GLU A 301 -10.72 -142.98 7.38
N GLY A 302 -9.73 -142.31 6.76
CA GLY A 302 -9.70 -142.15 5.30
C GLY A 302 -8.96 -140.91 4.76
N SER A 303 -8.11 -141.12 3.74
CA SER A 303 -7.29 -140.10 3.08
C SER A 303 -8.09 -139.10 2.25
N TYR A 304 -7.77 -137.80 2.35
CA TYR A 304 -7.51 -136.86 1.25
C TYR A 304 -6.64 -135.73 1.82
N ASN A 305 -5.33 -135.71 1.62
CA ASN A 305 -4.62 -135.20 0.44
C ASN A 305 -5.05 -133.78 -0.02
N GLN A 306 -4.13 -132.83 0.23
CA GLN A 306 -3.77 -131.74 -0.69
C GLN A 306 -4.84 -130.67 -0.97
N GLY A 307 -5.00 -129.73 -0.04
CA GLY A 307 -5.76 -128.50 -0.26
C GLY A 307 -5.26 -127.34 0.60
N ARG A 308 -4.31 -126.55 0.08
CA ARG A 308 -3.77 -125.30 0.67
C ARG A 308 -2.88 -125.42 1.92
N SER A 309 -1.81 -126.21 1.86
CA SER A 309 -0.67 -126.09 2.78
C SER A 309 0.19 -124.85 2.45
N GLY A 310 -0.28 -123.66 2.82
CA GLY A 310 0.50 -122.42 2.74
C GLY A 310 1.29 -122.14 4.02
N LEU A 311 2.59 -121.91 3.91
CA LEU A 311 3.41 -121.46 5.04
C LEU A 311 3.30 -119.93 5.15
N LEU A 312 2.60 -119.47 6.19
CA LEU A 312 2.45 -118.06 6.52
C LEU A 312 3.40 -117.70 7.66
N LEU A 313 4.44 -116.91 7.35
CA LEU A 313 5.36 -116.35 8.34
C LEU A 313 4.98 -114.88 8.54
N ILE A 314 4.52 -114.52 9.74
CA ILE A 314 4.20 -113.12 10.08
C ILE A 314 5.36 -112.55 10.87
N THR A 315 5.94 -111.44 10.39
CA THR A 315 6.86 -110.59 11.16
C THR A 315 6.17 -109.28 11.52
N SER A 316 6.75 -108.47 12.41
CA SER A 316 6.13 -107.21 12.87
C SER A 316 5.83 -106.20 11.75
N ASP A 317 6.49 -106.34 10.62
CA ASP A 317 6.50 -105.35 9.53
C ASP A 317 5.72 -105.84 8.29
N GLY A 318 5.15 -107.06 8.34
CA GLY A 318 4.29 -107.59 7.27
C GLY A 318 4.25 -109.11 7.16
N ALA A 319 3.20 -109.63 6.56
CA ALA A 319 3.01 -111.07 6.34
C ALA A 319 3.77 -111.57 5.10
N PHE A 320 4.60 -112.60 5.29
CA PHE A 320 5.23 -113.37 4.23
C PHE A 320 4.40 -114.62 3.94
N TYR A 321 3.66 -114.59 2.82
CA TYR A 321 2.69 -115.61 2.44
C TYR A 321 3.23 -116.51 1.34
N ILE A 322 3.60 -117.76 1.67
CA ILE A 322 3.87 -118.78 0.66
C ILE A 322 2.55 -119.48 0.30
N SER A 323 1.86 -118.97 -0.72
CA SER A 323 0.78 -119.72 -1.39
C SER A 323 1.36 -120.85 -2.21
N GLN A 324 1.19 -122.10 -1.75
CA GLN A 324 1.42 -123.27 -2.58
C GLN A 324 0.16 -123.63 -3.35
N GLN A 325 0.13 -123.34 -4.66
CA GLN A 325 -0.85 -123.94 -5.58
C GLN A 325 -0.25 -125.19 -6.24
N ILE A 326 -0.16 -126.28 -5.48
CA ILE A 326 0.15 -127.59 -6.03
C ILE A 326 -1.16 -128.19 -6.54
N ASN A 327 -1.32 -128.28 -7.86
CA ASN A 327 -2.45 -128.98 -8.47
C ASN A 327 -2.22 -130.49 -8.28
N SER A 328 -2.99 -131.13 -7.41
CA SER A 328 -2.74 -132.51 -6.96
C SER A 328 -2.92 -133.53 -8.10
N GLY A 329 -1.90 -134.36 -8.34
CA GLY A 329 -2.00 -135.52 -9.25
C GLY A 329 -0.91 -135.60 -10.32
N ILE A 330 0.37 -135.50 -9.94
CA ILE A 330 1.48 -135.77 -10.86
C ILE A 330 1.77 -137.26 -10.87
N GLU A 331 1.29 -137.95 -11.90
CA GLU A 331 1.74 -139.31 -12.24
C GLU A 331 3.15 -139.27 -12.86
N SER A 332 3.90 -140.37 -12.74
CA SER A 332 5.29 -140.47 -13.23
C SER A 332 5.38 -140.13 -14.73
N GLY A 333 6.13 -139.09 -15.06
CA GLY A 333 6.33 -138.60 -16.43
C GLY A 333 5.57 -137.30 -16.81
N ILE A 334 4.75 -136.73 -15.92
CA ILE A 334 4.11 -135.43 -16.13
C ILE A 334 4.96 -134.31 -15.52
N ARG A 335 5.20 -133.24 -16.29
CA ARG A 335 5.93 -132.04 -15.83
C ARG A 335 4.97 -130.88 -15.56
N ALA A 336 5.00 -130.35 -14.35
CA ALA A 336 4.17 -129.24 -13.88
C ALA A 336 4.99 -127.95 -13.71
N TYR A 337 4.29 -126.83 -13.47
CA TYR A 337 4.89 -125.59 -12.96
C TYR A 337 4.28 -125.25 -11.60
N VAL A 338 5.12 -124.80 -10.67
CA VAL A 338 4.73 -124.33 -9.34
C VAL A 338 4.94 -122.82 -9.31
N THR A 339 3.93 -122.04 -8.95
CA THR A 339 4.02 -120.58 -8.85
C THR A 339 3.76 -120.12 -7.42
N PHE A 340 4.65 -119.27 -6.90
CA PHE A 340 4.53 -118.60 -5.62
C PHE A 340 4.41 -117.10 -5.85
N TYR A 341 3.47 -116.47 -5.16
CA TYR A 341 3.37 -115.01 -5.08
C TYR A 341 3.98 -114.57 -3.75
N VAL A 342 5.10 -113.86 -3.80
CA VAL A 342 5.89 -113.49 -2.62
C VAL A 342 6.02 -111.98 -2.58
N ASN A 343 5.53 -111.36 -1.51
CA ASN A 343 5.78 -109.95 -1.24
C ASN A 343 6.89 -109.81 -0.20
N ASN A 344 7.92 -109.01 -0.50
CA ASN A 344 8.91 -108.59 0.47
C ASN A 344 8.47 -107.24 1.07
N PRO A 345 7.97 -107.19 2.32
CA PRO A 345 7.57 -105.95 2.97
C PRO A 345 8.76 -105.12 3.50
N SER A 346 9.98 -105.67 3.50
CA SER A 346 11.15 -104.97 3.99
C SER A 346 11.54 -103.80 3.09
N SER A 347 12.13 -102.75 3.67
CA SER A 347 12.75 -101.65 2.92
C SER A 347 14.08 -102.03 2.26
N SER A 348 14.57 -103.26 2.46
CA SER A 348 15.79 -103.80 1.88
C SER A 348 15.56 -105.15 1.19
N SER A 349 16.47 -105.53 0.29
CA SER A 349 16.38 -106.80 -0.42
C SER A 349 16.70 -107.99 0.48
N VAL A 350 15.90 -109.05 0.44
CA VAL A 350 16.02 -110.24 1.29
C VAL A 350 16.61 -111.40 0.49
N ALA A 351 17.63 -112.06 1.05
CA ALA A 351 18.21 -113.28 0.49
C ALA A 351 17.37 -114.51 0.88
N VAL A 352 16.92 -115.24 -0.13
CA VAL A 352 16.13 -116.47 -0.01
C VAL A 352 16.99 -117.64 -0.47
N ASN A 353 17.10 -118.68 0.36
CA ASN A 353 17.83 -119.90 0.04
C ASN A 353 16.88 -121.09 0.18
N TRP A 354 16.69 -121.86 -0.89
CA TRP A 354 15.86 -123.07 -0.94
C TRP A 354 16.72 -124.27 -1.31
N ASN A 355 16.63 -125.36 -0.55
CA ASN A 355 17.30 -126.61 -0.92
C ASN A 355 16.35 -127.47 -1.78
N PHE A 356 16.78 -127.78 -3.01
CA PHE A 356 16.02 -128.63 -3.93
C PHE A 356 16.55 -130.06 -3.91
N CYS A 357 15.65 -131.00 -3.61
CA CYS A 357 15.94 -132.43 -3.61
C CYS A 357 15.51 -133.05 -4.95
N ARG A 358 16.53 -133.42 -5.76
CA ARG A 358 16.46 -133.89 -7.16
C ARG A 358 15.86 -132.89 -8.16
N SER A 359 16.50 -132.81 -9.33
CA SER A 359 16.04 -132.16 -10.56
C SER A 359 17.16 -132.24 -11.58
N ASP A 360 16.90 -132.77 -12.77
CA ASP A 360 17.80 -132.75 -13.92
C ASP A 360 17.33 -131.79 -15.04
N THR A 361 16.16 -131.15 -14.89
CA THR A 361 15.61 -130.21 -15.88
C THR A 361 14.82 -129.00 -15.34
N SER A 362 14.52 -128.90 -14.04
CA SER A 362 13.71 -127.78 -13.51
C SER A 362 14.43 -126.43 -13.58
N THR A 363 13.68 -125.35 -13.78
CA THR A 363 14.21 -123.97 -13.70
C THR A 363 13.41 -123.14 -12.70
N VAL A 364 14.09 -122.32 -11.91
CA VAL A 364 13.49 -121.37 -10.97
C VAL A 364 13.64 -119.98 -11.54
N SER A 365 12.53 -119.29 -11.73
CA SER A 365 12.48 -117.91 -12.22
C SER A 365 11.81 -116.98 -11.22
N VAL A 366 12.23 -115.72 -11.19
CA VAL A 366 11.61 -114.63 -10.44
C VAL A 366 11.21 -113.55 -11.45
N ASP A 367 9.94 -113.17 -11.45
CA ASP A 367 9.32 -112.25 -12.42
C ASP A 367 9.61 -112.59 -13.89
N GLY A 368 9.70 -113.90 -14.18
CA GLY A 368 9.98 -114.44 -15.51
C GLY A 368 11.46 -114.50 -15.90
N ALA A 369 12.39 -113.98 -15.08
CA ALA A 369 13.83 -114.16 -15.29
C ALA A 369 14.32 -115.43 -14.59
N ASN A 370 14.96 -116.37 -15.31
CA ASN A 370 15.58 -117.55 -14.70
C ASN A 370 16.71 -117.12 -13.75
N VAL A 371 16.58 -117.45 -12.47
CA VAL A 371 17.56 -117.17 -11.41
C VAL A 371 18.37 -118.40 -11.01
N ALA A 372 17.89 -119.61 -11.28
CA ALA A 372 18.62 -120.85 -11.03
C ALA A 372 18.08 -122.03 -11.86
N SER A 373 18.98 -122.83 -12.42
CA SER A 373 18.67 -124.16 -12.97
C SER A 373 19.30 -125.23 -12.09
N PRO A 374 18.64 -125.72 -11.03
CA PRO A 374 19.15 -126.82 -10.20
C PRO A 374 19.26 -128.11 -11.02
N GLY A 375 20.48 -128.58 -11.22
CA GLY A 375 20.80 -129.84 -11.89
C GLY A 375 21.50 -130.81 -10.94
N ASP A 376 21.03 -132.06 -10.87
CA ASP A 376 21.67 -133.13 -10.10
C ASP A 376 22.58 -134.03 -10.94
N GLY A 377 23.66 -134.51 -10.32
CA GLY A 377 24.56 -135.51 -10.90
C GLY A 377 24.86 -136.69 -9.95
N ASP A 378 24.40 -136.60 -8.70
CA ASP A 378 24.74 -137.51 -7.60
C ASP A 378 23.55 -137.89 -6.70
N GLY A 379 22.35 -137.36 -6.97
CA GLY A 379 21.10 -137.80 -6.33
C GLY A 379 20.98 -137.48 -4.83
N GLN A 380 21.72 -136.51 -4.31
CA GLN A 380 21.59 -135.97 -2.95
C GLN A 380 21.10 -134.52 -2.98
N CYS A 381 20.43 -134.05 -1.91
CA CYS A 381 19.99 -132.66 -1.81
C CYS A 381 21.21 -131.75 -1.56
N SER A 382 21.74 -131.13 -2.62
CA SER A 382 23.01 -130.38 -2.55
C SER A 382 23.04 -129.09 -3.38
N ASN A 383 21.87 -128.59 -3.78
CA ASN A 383 21.72 -127.38 -4.58
C ASN A 383 20.90 -126.31 -3.81
N ASP A 384 21.60 -125.45 -3.07
CA ASP A 384 21.05 -124.23 -2.45
C ASP A 384 20.71 -123.19 -3.54
N VAL A 385 19.47 -123.24 -4.05
CA VAL A 385 18.94 -122.21 -4.94
C VAL A 385 18.82 -120.91 -4.15
N SER A 386 19.72 -119.98 -4.46
CA SER A 386 19.91 -118.73 -3.71
C SER A 386 19.61 -117.54 -4.62
N PHE A 387 18.57 -116.76 -4.28
CA PHE A 387 18.19 -115.55 -5.02
C PHE A 387 17.77 -114.44 -4.05
N THR A 388 17.75 -113.20 -4.55
CA THR A 388 17.41 -112.03 -3.74
C THR A 388 16.10 -111.42 -4.23
N LEU A 389 15.16 -111.18 -3.31
CA LEU A 389 13.93 -110.44 -3.60
C LEU A 389 14.12 -108.98 -3.17
N SER A 390 13.91 -108.03 -4.08
CA SER A 390 13.83 -106.60 -3.74
C SER A 390 12.57 -106.30 -2.90
N PRO A 391 12.42 -105.09 -2.34
CA PRO A 391 11.14 -104.65 -1.75
C PRO A 391 9.99 -104.71 -2.78
N GLY A 392 8.84 -105.24 -2.38
CA GLY A 392 7.63 -105.35 -3.21
C GLY A 392 7.20 -106.77 -3.58
N SER A 393 6.21 -106.86 -4.47
CA SER A 393 5.59 -108.12 -4.90
C SER A 393 6.32 -108.77 -6.07
N HIS A 394 6.62 -110.05 -5.93
CA HIS A 394 7.35 -110.88 -6.88
C HIS A 394 6.58 -112.18 -7.18
N VAL A 395 6.73 -112.69 -8.41
CA VAL A 395 6.19 -113.97 -8.86
C VAL A 395 7.34 -114.94 -9.08
N ILE A 396 7.42 -116.00 -8.29
CA ILE A 396 8.45 -117.03 -8.40
C ILE A 396 7.84 -118.24 -9.09
N GLN A 397 8.39 -118.70 -10.20
CA GLN A 397 7.91 -119.88 -10.91
C GLN A 397 9.00 -120.93 -11.03
N ILE A 398 8.70 -122.15 -10.56
CA ILE A 398 9.48 -123.35 -10.84
C ILE A 398 8.83 -124.05 -12.04
N THR A 399 9.57 -124.27 -13.12
CA THR A 399 9.11 -125.09 -14.26
C THR A 399 9.65 -126.51 -14.15
N ASP A 400 8.99 -127.44 -14.85
CA ASP A 400 9.42 -128.83 -14.99
C ASP A 400 9.58 -129.53 -13.63
N PHE A 401 8.60 -129.34 -12.75
CA PHE A 401 8.46 -130.03 -11.46
C PHE A 401 7.61 -131.30 -11.63
N ASP A 402 8.12 -132.46 -11.23
CA ASP A 402 7.50 -133.78 -11.36
C ASP A 402 7.34 -134.50 -10.00
N SER A 403 6.93 -135.78 -10.02
CA SER A 403 6.71 -136.59 -8.82
C SER A 403 7.97 -136.96 -8.02
N ASN A 404 9.16 -136.68 -8.55
CA ASN A 404 10.46 -136.97 -7.94
C ASN A 404 11.13 -135.73 -7.32
N ASN A 405 10.59 -134.53 -7.56
CA ASN A 405 11.10 -133.30 -6.97
C ASN A 405 10.43 -133.02 -5.61
N PHE A 406 11.22 -132.57 -4.63
CA PHE A 406 10.69 -132.01 -3.38
C PHE A 406 11.54 -130.82 -2.90
N ILE A 407 10.90 -129.89 -2.18
CA ILE A 407 11.55 -128.69 -1.63
C ILE A 407 11.66 -128.88 -0.11
N GLU A 408 12.87 -129.02 0.39
CA GLU A 408 13.13 -129.20 1.82
C GLU A 408 13.75 -127.93 2.42
N GLY A 409 13.21 -127.43 3.53
CA GLY A 409 13.78 -126.31 4.27
C GLY A 409 13.81 -124.95 3.53
N VAL A 410 12.68 -124.24 3.51
CA VAL A 410 12.65 -122.83 3.05
C VAL A 410 13.28 -121.91 4.10
N GLY A 411 14.53 -121.49 3.87
CA GLY A 411 15.30 -120.65 4.78
C GLY A 411 15.32 -119.17 4.37
N VAL A 412 14.51 -118.34 5.04
CA VAL A 412 14.59 -116.86 4.93
C VAL A 412 15.59 -116.33 5.95
N ARG A 413 16.80 -115.98 5.50
CA ARG A 413 17.83 -115.40 6.38
C ARG A 413 17.78 -113.87 6.35
N ASN A 414 16.99 -113.29 7.25
CA ASN A 414 17.07 -111.88 7.61
C ASN A 414 17.72 -111.75 9.00
N ALA A 415 18.73 -110.89 9.14
CA ALA A 415 19.49 -110.66 10.38
C ALA A 415 18.60 -110.23 11.57
N TRP A 416 17.40 -109.73 11.29
CA TRP A 416 16.44 -109.24 12.28
C TRP A 416 15.63 -110.35 12.98
N ILE A 417 15.41 -111.50 12.33
CA ILE A 417 14.50 -112.56 12.82
C ILE A 417 15.08 -113.34 14.03
N ALA A 418 16.39 -113.29 14.24
CA ALA A 418 17.04 -113.97 15.37
C ALA A 418 16.81 -113.29 16.75
N ALA A 419 16.23 -112.08 16.78
CA ALA A 419 16.20 -111.25 17.99
C ALA A 419 14.87 -111.25 18.76
N ASN A 420 13.75 -111.67 18.16
CA ASN A 420 12.40 -111.47 18.70
C ASN A 420 11.57 -112.76 18.60
N GLY A 421 11.55 -113.54 19.68
CA GLY A 421 10.93 -114.88 19.74
C GLY A 421 9.42 -114.91 19.46
N LEU A 422 8.95 -116.10 19.06
CA LEU A 422 7.60 -116.34 18.55
C LEU A 422 6.64 -116.78 19.67
N GLU A 423 5.45 -116.17 19.77
CA GLU A 423 4.33 -116.62 20.60
C GLU A 423 3.03 -116.56 19.79
N VAL A 424 2.10 -117.49 20.02
CA VAL A 424 1.03 -117.84 19.06
C VAL A 424 -0.35 -117.65 19.69
N ASP A 425 -1.26 -116.98 18.98
CA ASP A 425 -2.70 -117.07 19.24
C ASP A 425 -3.52 -117.05 17.94
N TYR A 426 -4.73 -117.62 17.97
CA TYR A 426 -5.46 -118.12 16.79
C TYR A 426 -6.81 -117.41 16.59
N ALA A 427 -7.08 -116.83 15.41
CA ALA A 427 -8.41 -116.32 15.08
C ALA A 427 -8.73 -116.24 13.57
N GLY A 428 -9.93 -116.69 13.20
CA GLY A 428 -10.74 -116.09 12.11
C GLY A 428 -10.58 -116.63 10.68
N LEU A 429 -11.57 -117.41 10.22
CA LEU A 429 -11.76 -117.76 8.80
C LEU A 429 -12.29 -116.56 7.99
N GLU A 430 -12.12 -116.60 6.66
CA GLU A 430 -13.32 -116.73 5.80
C GLU A 430 -13.05 -117.43 4.45
N ASN A 431 -14.10 -118.04 3.91
CA ASN A 431 -14.08 -118.95 2.75
C ASN A 431 -14.69 -118.24 1.52
N ALA A 432 -13.99 -118.25 0.38
CA ALA A 432 -14.49 -117.66 -0.86
C ALA A 432 -14.81 -118.73 -1.92
N THR A 433 -16.09 -118.74 -2.32
CA THR A 433 -16.69 -119.43 -3.48
C THR A 433 -16.91 -120.94 -3.35
N GLY A 434 -18.19 -121.33 -3.22
CA GLY A 434 -18.62 -122.72 -3.22
C GLY A 434 -18.93 -123.25 -4.63
N SER A 435 -18.64 -124.53 -4.83
CA SER A 435 -19.27 -125.46 -5.77
C SER A 435 -18.84 -126.88 -5.39
N ALA A 436 -19.75 -127.85 -5.46
CA ALA A 436 -19.53 -129.17 -4.88
C ALA A 436 -18.68 -130.11 -5.75
N LEU A 437 -17.76 -130.84 -5.11
CA LEU A 437 -17.90 -132.28 -4.89
C LEU A 437 -17.01 -132.74 -3.73
#